data_AF-A0A6J3LQ84-F1
#
_entry.id   AF-A0A6J3LQ84-F1
#
_cell.length_a   1.000
_cell.length_b   1.000
_cell.length_c   1.000
_cell.angle_alpha   90.00
_cell.angle_beta   90.00
_cell.angle_gamma   90.00
#
_symmetry.space_group_name_H-M   'P 1'
#
loop_
_entity.id
_entity.type
_entity.pdbx_description
1 polymer ?
#
loop_
_entity_poly.entity_id
_entity_poly.type
_entity_poly.pdbx_seq_one_letter_code
_entity_poly.pdbx_strand_id
1 'polypeptide(L)'
;MVDLLVIETWPQYNDAMQRPAHLKQPIAGLDFFSCSRCLRIRSACYFSNAMMEGKRGKSASPRDKLGRICIQCGMASGQYRKGVSMMYGGAPVSGIMEHTGVVCRYCGEFHSVYEACRDNNTHGIGSGNKD
;
A
#
# COMPACT_ATOMS: atom_id res chain seq x y z
N MET A 1 17.39 -3.19 -2.38
CA MET A 1 16.42 -2.10 -2.07
C MET A 1 16.59 -0.91 -3.01
N VAL A 2 17.81 -0.46 -3.30
CA VAL A 2 18.07 0.60 -4.28
C VAL A 2 17.41 0.29 -5.63
N ASP A 3 17.55 -0.95 -6.11
CA ASP A 3 16.95 -1.36 -7.39
C ASP A 3 15.41 -1.27 -7.38
N LEU A 4 14.76 -1.63 -6.26
CA LEU A 4 13.30 -1.53 -6.14
C LEU A 4 12.81 -0.08 -6.14
N LEU A 5 13.58 0.83 -5.53
CA LEU A 5 13.28 2.27 -5.56
C LEU A 5 13.39 2.85 -6.96
N VAL A 6 14.29 2.31 -7.79
CA VAL A 6 14.41 2.67 -9.21
C VAL A 6 13.27 2.07 -10.02
N ILE A 7 12.91 0.80 -9.80
CA ILE A 7 11.81 0.15 -10.52
C ILE A 7 10.46 0.82 -10.19
N GLU A 8 10.24 1.27 -8.95
CA GLU A 8 9.02 1.99 -8.55
C GLU A 8 8.77 3.26 -9.37
N THR A 9 9.79 3.88 -9.96
CA THR A 9 9.61 5.09 -10.79
C THR A 9 9.21 4.79 -12.22
N TRP A 10 9.22 3.52 -12.64
CA TRP A 10 8.84 3.12 -13.99
C TRP A 10 7.35 3.43 -14.25
N PRO A 11 6.97 3.76 -15.51
CA PRO A 11 5.61 4.17 -15.83
C PRO A 11 4.53 3.21 -15.32
N GLN A 12 4.72 1.90 -15.47
CA GLN A 12 3.76 0.88 -15.02
C GLN A 12 3.52 0.82 -13.49
N TYR A 13 4.36 1.48 -12.69
CA TYR A 13 4.27 1.49 -11.22
C TYR A 13 4.02 2.91 -10.66
N ASN A 14 3.98 3.90 -11.55
CA ASN A 14 3.98 5.31 -11.19
C ASN A 14 3.04 6.17 -12.03
N ASP A 15 1.82 5.69 -12.24
CA ASP A 15 0.76 6.42 -12.95
C ASP A 15 0.53 7.83 -12.38
N ALA A 16 0.71 8.03 -11.06
CA ALA A 16 0.58 9.36 -10.45
C ALA A 16 1.49 10.44 -11.06
N MET A 17 2.64 10.08 -11.66
CA MET A 17 3.50 11.07 -12.33
C MET A 17 2.88 11.66 -13.59
N GLN A 18 1.99 10.92 -14.25
CA GLN A 18 1.30 11.36 -15.46
C GLN A 18 -0.01 12.12 -15.15
N ARG A 19 -0.47 12.07 -13.90
CA ARG A 19 -1.71 12.74 -13.49
C ARG A 19 -1.52 14.25 -13.30
N PRO A 20 -2.58 15.05 -13.54
CA PRO A 20 -2.59 16.47 -13.19
C PRO A 20 -2.17 16.73 -11.73
N ALA A 21 -1.59 17.89 -11.45
CA ALA A 21 -1.02 18.20 -10.13
C ALA A 21 -1.99 18.00 -8.95
N HIS A 22 -3.29 18.26 -9.17
CA HIS A 22 -4.34 18.08 -8.16
C HIS A 22 -4.75 16.61 -7.94
N LEU A 23 -4.27 15.67 -8.76
CA LEU A 23 -4.54 14.23 -8.69
C LEU A 23 -3.26 13.41 -8.42
N LYS A 24 -2.21 14.05 -7.89
CA LYS A 24 -0.93 13.39 -7.58
C LYS A 24 -0.96 12.52 -6.31
N GLN A 25 -2.09 12.47 -5.61
CA GLN A 25 -2.24 11.57 -4.49
C GLN A 25 -2.18 10.11 -4.97
N PRO A 26 -1.56 9.20 -4.20
CA PRO A 26 -1.53 7.79 -4.57
C PRO A 26 -2.93 7.19 -4.61
N ILE A 27 -3.19 6.31 -5.57
CA ILE A 27 -4.46 5.60 -5.71
C ILE A 27 -4.19 4.09 -5.62
N ALA A 28 -4.92 3.39 -4.75
CA ALA A 28 -4.87 1.93 -4.66
C ALA A 28 -5.14 1.27 -6.02
N GLY A 29 -4.30 0.30 -6.38
CA GLY A 29 -4.38 -0.43 -7.65
C GLY A 29 -3.72 0.26 -8.84
N LEU A 30 -3.46 1.57 -8.77
CA LEU A 30 -2.79 2.33 -9.83
C LEU A 30 -1.38 2.79 -9.43
N ASP A 31 -1.16 3.01 -8.13
CA ASP A 31 0.14 3.41 -7.60
C ASP A 31 0.78 2.30 -6.79
N PHE A 32 2.09 2.15 -7.01
CA PHE A 32 2.87 1.12 -6.34
C PHE A 32 4.04 1.73 -5.58
N PHE A 33 4.45 1.03 -4.52
CA PHE A 33 5.51 1.41 -3.62
C PHE A 33 6.34 0.19 -3.21
N SER A 34 7.64 0.39 -3.03
CA SER A 34 8.56 -0.63 -2.54
C SER A 34 8.52 -0.74 -1.02
N CYS A 35 8.44 -1.95 -0.50
CA CYS A 35 8.66 -2.25 0.92
C CYS A 35 10.12 -2.62 1.17
N SER A 36 10.79 -1.92 2.10
CA SER A 36 12.21 -2.17 2.43
C SER A 36 12.47 -3.46 3.21
N ARG A 37 11.42 -4.06 3.79
CA ARG A 37 11.53 -5.30 4.57
C ARG A 37 11.33 -6.56 3.73
N CYS A 38 10.23 -6.64 2.97
CA CYS A 38 9.96 -7.80 2.13
C CYS A 38 10.51 -7.69 0.70
N LEU A 39 11.14 -6.56 0.35
CA LEU A 39 11.75 -6.34 -0.95
C LEU A 39 10.79 -6.57 -2.14
N ARG A 40 9.54 -6.13 -1.98
CA ARG A 40 8.49 -6.22 -3.01
C ARG A 40 7.94 -4.84 -3.33
N ILE A 41 7.59 -4.65 -4.60
CA ILE A 41 6.72 -3.57 -5.05
C ILE A 41 5.28 -4.02 -4.85
N ARG A 42 4.47 -3.19 -4.19
CA ARG A 42 3.07 -3.49 -3.87
C ARG A 42 2.21 -2.26 -4.13
N SER A 43 0.93 -2.49 -4.39
CA SER A 43 -0.08 -1.44 -4.52
C SER A 43 -0.14 -0.57 -3.26
N ALA A 44 -0.54 0.69 -3.42
CA ALA A 44 -0.75 1.66 -2.34
C ALA A 44 -1.62 1.12 -1.19
N CYS A 45 -2.54 0.19 -1.46
CA CYS A 45 -3.38 -0.45 -0.45
C CYS A 45 -2.60 -1.29 0.59
N TYR A 46 -1.34 -1.61 0.32
CA TYR A 46 -0.48 -2.32 1.26
C TYR A 46 0.32 -1.38 2.18
N PHE A 47 0.12 -0.06 2.09
CA PHE A 47 0.88 0.92 2.85
C PHE A 47 -0.07 1.88 3.57
N SER A 48 0.29 2.28 4.79
CA SER A 48 -0.39 3.37 5.48
C SER A 48 -0.11 4.70 4.76
N ASN A 49 -0.98 5.70 4.84
CA ASN A 49 -0.75 6.99 4.18
C ASN A 49 0.54 7.68 4.69
N ALA A 50 0.84 7.53 5.99
CA ALA A 50 2.11 7.97 6.58
C ALA A 50 3.38 7.30 5.97
N MET A 51 3.23 6.17 5.26
CA MET A 51 4.31 5.51 4.52
C MET A 51 4.42 5.98 3.06
N MET A 52 3.42 6.69 2.54
CA MET A 52 3.34 7.16 1.16
C MET A 52 3.45 8.69 1.04
N GLU A 53 3.51 9.40 2.17
CA GLU A 53 3.56 10.86 2.24
C GLU A 53 4.86 11.37 2.87
N GLY A 54 5.09 12.68 2.76
CA GLY A 54 6.22 13.38 3.37
C GLY A 54 7.56 12.75 3.00
N LYS A 55 8.39 12.45 4.02
CA LYS A 55 9.73 11.86 3.85
C LYS A 55 9.71 10.46 3.22
N ARG A 56 8.57 9.77 3.12
CA ARG A 56 8.51 8.41 2.55
C ARG A 56 7.77 8.34 1.22
N GLY A 57 7.26 9.49 0.75
CA GLY A 57 6.54 9.59 -0.51
C GLY A 57 7.42 9.44 -1.74
N LYS A 58 6.79 9.40 -2.92
CA LYS A 58 7.49 9.16 -4.20
C LYS A 58 8.51 10.24 -4.55
N SER A 59 8.31 11.49 -4.13
CA SER A 59 9.26 12.60 -4.34
C SER A 59 10.39 12.66 -3.31
N ALA A 60 10.37 11.83 -2.26
CA ALA A 60 11.39 11.86 -1.23
C ALA A 60 12.74 11.29 -1.71
N SER A 61 13.80 11.59 -0.95
CA SER A 61 15.13 11.05 -1.23
C SER A 61 15.14 9.52 -1.11
N PRO A 62 16.00 8.80 -1.85
CA PRO A 62 16.11 7.35 -1.72
C PRO A 62 16.41 6.91 -0.27
N ARG A 63 17.21 7.68 0.47
CA ARG A 63 17.54 7.40 1.88
C ARG A 63 16.29 7.43 2.76
N ASP A 64 15.43 8.43 2.59
CA ASP A 64 14.23 8.55 3.43
C ASP A 64 13.19 7.46 3.12
N LYS A 65 13.13 7.00 1.86
CA LYS A 65 12.27 5.88 1.42
C LYS A 65 12.67 4.52 2.01
N LEU A 66 13.89 4.37 2.55
CA LEU A 66 14.32 3.11 3.20
C LEU A 66 13.49 2.79 4.44
N GLY A 67 12.87 3.79 5.07
CA GLY A 67 11.94 3.60 6.19
C GLY A 67 10.55 3.11 5.79
N ARG A 68 10.26 2.97 4.50
CA ARG A 68 8.94 2.59 3.99
C ARG A 68 8.74 1.07 4.06
N ILE A 69 7.72 0.67 4.80
CA ILE A 69 7.35 -0.74 4.98
C ILE A 69 5.87 -0.92 4.71
N CYS A 70 5.48 -2.08 4.18
CA CYS A 70 4.07 -2.43 4.02
C CYS A 70 3.43 -2.78 5.37
N ILE A 71 2.10 -2.72 5.43
CA ILE A 71 1.29 -3.01 6.62
C ILE A 71 1.66 -4.38 7.20
N GLN A 72 1.70 -5.42 6.37
CA GLN A 72 2.08 -6.78 6.80
C GLN A 72 3.46 -6.83 7.46
N CYS A 73 4.47 -6.18 6.87
CA CYS A 73 5.80 -6.13 7.47
C CYS A 73 5.82 -5.32 8.78
N GLY A 74 5.06 -4.23 8.86
CA GLY A 74 4.96 -3.44 10.07
C GLY A 74 4.22 -4.15 11.21
N MET A 75 3.25 -5.03 10.89
CA MET A 75 2.65 -5.93 11.88
C MET A 75 3.68 -6.96 12.36
N ALA A 76 4.35 -7.64 11.44
CA ALA A 76 5.34 -8.67 11.75
C ALA A 76 6.52 -8.14 12.59
N SER A 77 6.92 -6.87 12.39
CA SER A 77 7.98 -6.23 13.16
C SER A 77 7.50 -5.50 14.42
N GLY A 78 6.21 -5.55 14.74
CA GLY A 78 5.62 -4.85 15.90
C GLY A 78 5.55 -3.32 15.78
N GLN A 79 5.82 -2.76 14.60
CA GLN A 79 5.70 -1.33 14.35
C GLN A 79 4.23 -0.89 14.33
N TYR A 80 3.35 -1.74 13.80
CA TYR A 80 1.90 -1.57 13.91
C TYR A 80 1.38 -2.48 15.01
N ARG A 81 1.15 -1.89 16.19
CA ARG A 81 0.66 -2.63 17.36
C ARG A 81 -0.81 -3.01 17.20
N LYS A 82 -1.21 -4.07 17.90
CA LYS A 82 -2.61 -4.47 18.03
C LYS A 82 -3.47 -3.32 18.55
N GLY A 83 -4.63 -3.10 17.92
CA GLY A 83 -5.57 -2.02 18.22
C GLY A 83 -5.28 -0.68 17.56
N VAL A 84 -4.21 -0.56 16.74
CA VAL A 84 -3.93 0.67 16.01
C VAL A 84 -4.83 0.80 14.78
N SER A 85 -5.49 1.93 14.66
CA SER A 85 -6.18 2.37 13.45
C SER A 85 -5.26 3.24 12.60
N MET A 86 -5.36 3.12 11.28
CA MET A 86 -4.58 3.93 10.34
C MET A 86 -5.34 4.14 9.02
N MET A 87 -5.06 5.28 8.39
CA MET A 87 -5.40 5.49 6.97
C MET A 87 -4.39 4.77 6.09
N TYR A 88 -4.86 4.18 5.00
CA TYR A 88 -4.06 3.41 4.06
C TYR A 88 -4.52 3.63 2.62
N GLY A 89 -3.81 3.12 1.62
CA GLY A 89 -4.31 3.14 0.23
C GLY A 89 -4.27 4.47 -0.52
N GLY A 90 -3.95 5.58 0.16
CA GLY A 90 -3.81 6.90 -0.47
C GLY A 90 -5.14 7.67 -0.51
N ALA A 91 -5.40 8.35 -1.62
CA ALA A 91 -6.62 9.13 -1.80
C ALA A 91 -7.85 8.23 -2.01
N PRO A 92 -9.02 8.64 -1.52
CA PRO A 92 -10.28 7.98 -1.86
C PRO A 92 -10.52 8.07 -3.37
N VAL A 93 -10.85 6.95 -4.00
CA VAL A 93 -11.37 6.94 -5.37
C VAL A 93 -12.81 7.44 -5.32
N SER A 94 -13.19 8.39 -6.18
CA SER A 94 -14.49 9.07 -6.17
C SER A 94 -15.66 8.12 -5.87
N GLY A 95 -16.30 8.32 -4.71
CA GLY A 95 -17.43 7.51 -4.23
C GLY A 95 -17.10 6.49 -3.13
N ILE A 96 -15.82 6.26 -2.81
CA ILE A 96 -15.39 5.39 -1.71
C ILE A 96 -14.87 6.27 -0.56
N MET A 97 -15.38 6.07 0.65
CA MET A 97 -14.89 6.74 1.86
C MET A 97 -13.41 6.41 2.10
N GLU A 98 -12.71 7.29 2.82
CA GLU A 98 -11.30 7.12 3.21
C GLU A 98 -11.00 5.70 3.67
N HIS A 99 -9.97 5.10 3.07
CA HIS A 99 -9.48 3.77 3.39
C HIS A 99 -8.91 3.76 4.82
N THR A 100 -9.76 3.45 5.80
CA THR A 100 -9.35 3.21 7.18
C THR A 100 -9.23 1.72 7.44
N GLY A 101 -8.21 1.30 8.17
CA GLY A 101 -8.05 -0.08 8.63
C GLY A 101 -7.51 -0.14 10.05
N VAL A 102 -7.68 -1.30 10.67
CA VAL A 102 -7.29 -1.56 12.06
C VAL A 102 -6.49 -2.85 12.15
N VAL A 103 -5.43 -2.85 12.96
CA VAL A 103 -4.78 -4.09 13.40
C VAL A 103 -5.62 -4.66 14.53
N CYS A 104 -6.26 -5.81 14.33
CA CYS A 104 -7.18 -6.39 15.31
C CYS A 104 -6.50 -6.59 16.67
N ARG A 105 -7.20 -6.21 17.75
CA ARG A 105 -6.70 -6.35 19.12
C ARG A 105 -6.45 -7.82 19.50
N TYR A 106 -7.21 -8.74 18.91
CA TYR A 106 -7.22 -10.15 19.28
C TYR A 106 -6.27 -10.97 18.39
N CYS A 107 -6.59 -11.12 17.10
CA CYS A 107 -5.78 -11.93 16.18
C CYS A 107 -4.49 -11.23 15.72
N GLY A 108 -4.45 -9.89 15.72
CA GLY A 108 -3.30 -9.14 15.20
C GLY A 108 -3.26 -8.99 13.67
N GLU A 109 -4.29 -9.47 12.97
CA GLU A 109 -4.44 -9.27 11.52
C GLU A 109 -4.92 -7.86 11.20
N PHE A 110 -4.62 -7.38 9.99
CA PHE A 110 -5.12 -6.10 9.49
C PHE A 110 -6.47 -6.29 8.83
N HIS A 111 -7.47 -5.52 9.27
CA HIS A 111 -8.79 -5.49 8.67
C HIS A 111 -9.05 -4.11 8.09
N SER A 112 -9.32 -4.07 6.79
CA SER A 112 -9.88 -2.88 6.15
C SER A 112 -11.31 -2.68 6.61
N VAL A 113 -11.69 -1.45 6.96
CA VAL A 113 -13.07 -1.12 7.32
C VAL A 113 -14.00 -1.19 6.09
N TYR A 114 -13.44 -1.23 4.88
CA TYR A 114 -14.17 -1.45 3.61
C TYR A 114 -13.36 -2.37 2.69
N GLU A 115 -13.93 -3.50 2.29
CA GLU A 115 -13.32 -4.48 1.37
C GLU A 115 -13.35 -3.97 -0.07
N ALA A 116 -12.29 -3.29 -0.54
CA ALA A 116 -12.20 -2.89 -1.94
C ALA A 116 -10.78 -2.97 -2.53
N CYS A 117 -9.89 -3.78 -1.95
CA CYS A 117 -8.56 -3.99 -2.52
C CYS A 117 -8.47 -5.40 -3.12
N ARG A 118 -9.15 -5.61 -4.25
CA ARG A 118 -8.90 -6.80 -5.09
C ARG A 118 -7.69 -6.52 -5.97
N ASP A 119 -6.58 -7.18 -5.66
CA ASP A 119 -5.45 -7.28 -6.57
C ASP A 119 -5.88 -8.10 -7.80
N ASN A 120 -5.78 -7.52 -9.01
CA ASN A 120 -5.90 -8.26 -10.28
C ASN A 120 -4.68 -9.16 -10.56
N ASN A 121 -4.09 -9.76 -9.52
CA ASN A 121 -2.95 -10.67 -9.65
C ASN A 121 -3.13 -11.90 -8.76
N THR A 122 -4.26 -12.58 -8.93
CA THR A 122 -4.41 -13.97 -8.51
C THR A 122 -4.23 -14.87 -9.74
N HIS A 123 -3.03 -15.42 -9.88
CA HIS A 123 -2.90 -16.74 -10.46
C HIS A 123 -3.84 -17.69 -9.71
N GLY A 124 -4.59 -18.46 -10.48
CA GLY A 124 -5.80 -19.15 -10.05
C GLY A 124 -5.65 -20.02 -8.81
N ILE A 125 -6.70 -19.99 -7.99
CA ILE A 125 -7.10 -21.14 -7.19
C ILE A 125 -8.53 -21.42 -7.61
N GLY A 126 -8.71 -22.56 -8.28
CA GLY A 126 -9.99 -23.01 -8.78
C GLY A 126 -10.99 -23.19 -7.64
N SER A 127 -12.14 -22.55 -7.77
CA SER A 127 -13.37 -23.01 -7.17
C SER A 127 -13.93 -24.10 -8.09
N GLY A 128 -13.47 -25.33 -7.89
CA GLY A 128 -14.33 -26.46 -8.14
C GLY A 128 -15.47 -26.38 -7.13
N ASN A 129 -16.70 -26.26 -7.62
CA ASN A 129 -17.84 -26.84 -6.92
C ASN A 129 -18.69 -27.56 -7.96
N LYS A 130 -18.81 -28.86 -7.70
CA LYS A 130 -19.75 -29.77 -8.31
C LYS A 130 -21.16 -29.27 -7.98
N ASP A 131 -22.01 -29.25 -8.99
CA ASP A 131 -23.38 -29.77 -8.93
C ASP A 131 -23.64 -30.47 -10.27
#